data_AF-A0A502G4R9-F1
#
_entry.id   AF-A0A502G4R9-F1
#
_cell.length_a   1.000
_cell.length_b   1.000
_cell.length_c   1.000
_cell.angle_alpha   90.00
_cell.angle_beta   90.00
_cell.angle_gamma   90.00
#
_symmetry.space_group_name_H-M   'P 1'
#
loop_
_entity.id
_entity.type
_entity.pdbx_description
1 polymer ?
#
loop_
_entity_poly.entity_id
_entity_poly.type
_entity_poly.pdbx_seq_one_letter_code
_entity_poly.pdbx_strand_id
1 'polypeptide(L)'
;MEKVHGMTCSTAHITPGDGEILSQYVCEKFPWVFDTGYGYLLMLREYRYPVLKLKEMGISKPVRKLVFCMRKQHQIGMICFDPDADTLDGYDVFEW
;
A
#
# COMPACT_ATOMS: atom_id res chain seq x y z
N MET A 1 -15.65 -11.96 -13.30
CA MET A 1 -14.55 -11.26 -12.62
C MET A 1 -14.48 -11.76 -11.19
N GLU A 2 -13.31 -12.22 -10.74
CA GLU A 2 -13.10 -12.68 -9.36
C GLU A 2 -13.08 -11.48 -8.40
N LYS A 3 -13.88 -11.53 -7.34
CA LYS A 3 -13.97 -10.45 -6.33
C LYS A 3 -12.61 -10.28 -5.64
N VAL A 4 -12.05 -9.08 -5.70
CA VAL A 4 -10.84 -8.72 -4.93
C VAL A 4 -11.26 -8.42 -3.50
N HIS A 5 -10.67 -9.09 -2.53
CA HIS A 5 -10.77 -8.65 -1.13
C HIS A 5 -9.83 -7.46 -0.93
N GLY A 6 -10.40 -6.30 -0.61
CA GLY A 6 -9.66 -5.06 -0.38
C GLY A 6 -9.71 -4.63 1.07
N MET A 7 -8.75 -3.81 1.45
CA MET A 7 -8.72 -3.11 2.74
C MET A 7 -8.38 -1.64 2.51
N THR A 8 -8.91 -0.77 3.35
CA THR A 8 -8.55 0.65 3.41
C THR A 8 -7.96 0.95 4.79
N CYS A 9 -6.91 1.77 4.84
CA CYS A 9 -6.34 2.30 6.07
C CYS A 9 -5.76 3.70 5.83
N SER A 10 -5.49 4.43 6.91
CA SER A 10 -4.92 5.78 6.83
C SER A 10 -3.63 5.84 6.00
N THR A 11 -3.44 6.91 5.23
CA THR A 11 -2.13 7.31 4.69
C THR A 11 -1.11 7.62 5.79
N ALA A 12 -1.52 7.82 7.04
CA ALA A 12 -0.57 7.94 8.15
C ALA A 12 0.35 6.71 8.30
N HIS A 13 0.01 5.56 7.71
CA HIS A 13 0.88 4.37 7.72
C HIS A 13 2.02 4.38 6.70
N ILE A 14 2.04 5.32 5.76
CA ILE A 14 3.14 5.50 4.81
C ILE A 14 4.04 6.64 5.28
N THR A 15 5.36 6.46 5.19
CA THR A 15 6.27 7.56 5.49
C THR A 15 6.20 8.62 4.38
N PRO A 16 6.59 9.88 4.64
CA PRO A 16 6.68 10.90 3.58
C PRO A 16 7.52 10.42 2.38
N GLY A 17 8.66 9.76 2.64
CA GLY A 17 9.51 9.19 1.60
C GLY A 17 8.86 8.03 0.83
N ASP A 18 8.00 7.22 1.48
CA ASP A 18 7.20 6.21 0.77
C ASP A 18 6.19 6.88 -0.16
N GLY A 19 5.56 7.98 0.26
CA GLY A 19 4.65 8.78 -0.57
C GLY A 19 5.36 9.33 -1.82
N GLU A 20 6.56 9.89 -1.67
CA GLU A 20 7.37 10.34 -2.80
C GLU A 20 7.69 9.20 -3.77
N ILE A 21 8.09 8.02 -3.27
CA ILE A 21 8.33 6.85 -4.12
C ILE A 21 7.04 6.43 -4.81
N LEU A 22 5.93 6.30 -4.10
CA LEU A 22 4.67 5.85 -4.68
C LEU A 22 4.20 6.79 -5.79
N SER A 23 4.25 8.11 -5.59
CA SER A 23 3.88 9.10 -6.61
C SER A 23 4.74 9.01 -7.88
N GLN A 24 6.03 8.68 -7.77
CA GLN A 24 6.90 8.46 -8.95
C GLN A 24 6.56 7.18 -9.72
N TYR A 25 6.03 6.17 -9.02
CA TYR A 25 5.65 4.89 -9.61
C TYR A 25 4.22 4.90 -10.16
N VAL A 26 3.46 5.98 -9.99
CA VAL A 26 2.17 6.17 -10.64
C VAL A 26 2.42 6.45 -12.14
N CYS A 27 2.37 5.41 -12.96
CA CYS A 27 2.51 5.51 -14.42
C CYS A 27 2.02 4.20 -15.08
N GLU A 28 1.69 4.23 -16.38
CA GLU A 28 1.30 3.04 -17.18
C GLU A 28 2.27 1.86 -17.06
N LYS A 29 3.53 2.11 -16.69
CA LYS A 29 4.58 1.09 -16.50
C LYS A 29 4.41 0.25 -15.23
N PHE A 30 3.66 0.73 -14.24
CA PHE A 30 3.44 0.03 -12.97
C PHE A 30 1.94 -0.07 -12.71
N PRO A 31 1.24 -1.00 -13.39
CA PRO A 31 -0.22 -1.08 -13.42
C PRO A 31 -0.85 -1.55 -12.10
N TRP A 32 -0.14 -1.44 -10.99
CA TRP A 32 -0.57 -1.86 -9.66
C TRP A 32 -0.45 -0.77 -8.61
N VAL A 33 0.13 0.40 -8.94
CA VAL A 33 0.18 1.56 -8.06
C VAL A 33 -0.67 2.65 -8.72
N PHE A 34 -1.71 3.07 -8.03
CA PHE A 34 -2.62 4.10 -8.53
C PHE A 34 -2.63 5.26 -7.56
N ASP A 35 -2.50 6.46 -8.11
CA ASP A 35 -2.81 7.69 -7.40
C ASP A 35 -4.32 7.92 -7.50
N THR A 36 -4.95 8.16 -6.36
CA THR A 36 -6.37 8.48 -6.29
C THR A 36 -6.63 9.98 -6.34
N GLY A 37 -5.58 10.81 -6.37
CA GLY A 37 -5.60 12.26 -6.18
C GLY A 37 -5.64 12.68 -4.71
N TYR A 38 -5.82 11.73 -3.79
CA TYR A 38 -5.96 11.96 -2.35
C TYR A 38 -5.12 11.00 -1.50
N GLY A 39 -4.79 9.83 -2.04
CA GLY A 39 -3.95 8.81 -1.44
C GLY A 39 -3.55 7.76 -2.48
N TYR A 40 -3.19 6.55 -2.05
CA TYR A 40 -2.60 5.54 -2.94
C TYR A 40 -3.33 4.20 -2.88
N LEU A 41 -3.53 3.56 -4.04
CA LEU A 41 -4.07 2.21 -4.13
C LEU A 41 -3.01 1.25 -4.68
N LEU A 42 -2.79 0.14 -3.97
CA LEU A 42 -1.89 -0.93 -4.39
C LEU A 42 -2.68 -2.19 -4.74
N MET A 43 -2.59 -2.64 -6.00
CA MET A 43 -3.17 -3.89 -6.49
C MET A 43 -2.21 -5.06 -6.24
N LEU A 44 -2.19 -5.54 -5.00
CA LEU A 44 -1.27 -6.58 -4.52
C LEU A 44 -1.41 -7.93 -5.24
N ARG A 45 -2.58 -8.23 -5.81
CA ARG A 45 -2.84 -9.49 -6.53
C ARG A 45 -2.13 -9.56 -7.89
N GLU A 46 -1.74 -8.43 -8.47
CA GLU A 46 -1.05 -8.38 -9.77
C GLU A 46 0.37 -8.97 -9.70
N TYR A 47 0.90 -9.19 -8.49
CA TYR A 47 2.22 -9.79 -8.28
C TYR A 47 2.15 -11.00 -7.36
N ARG A 48 2.95 -12.03 -7.68
CA ARG A 48 3.14 -13.20 -6.81
C ARG A 48 3.79 -12.83 -5.47
N TYR A 49 4.71 -11.87 -5.48
CA TYR A 49 5.48 -11.43 -4.31
C TYR A 49 5.45 -9.89 -4.16
N PRO A 50 4.29 -9.28 -3.83
CA PRO A 50 4.15 -7.82 -3.82
C PRO A 50 5.05 -7.15 -2.77
N VAL A 51 5.28 -7.79 -1.62
CA VAL A 51 6.18 -7.27 -0.57
C VAL A 51 7.64 -7.22 -1.04
N LEU A 52 8.06 -8.13 -1.91
CA LEU A 52 9.39 -8.09 -2.54
C LEU A 52 9.46 -6.94 -3.54
N LYS A 53 8.40 -6.72 -4.33
CA LYS A 53 8.32 -5.57 -5.24
C LYS A 53 8.36 -4.23 -4.50
N LEU A 54 7.63 -4.09 -3.39
CA LEU A 54 7.75 -2.92 -2.52
C LEU A 54 9.19 -2.73 -2.03
N LYS A 55 9.90 -3.82 -1.68
CA LYS A 55 11.30 -3.72 -1.25
C LYS A 55 12.22 -3.26 -2.39
N GLU A 56 12.03 -3.77 -3.61
CA GLU A 56 12.77 -3.38 -4.81
C GLU A 56 12.53 -1.90 -5.16
N MET A 57 11.32 -1.38 -4.91
CA MET A 57 10.99 0.04 -5.09
C MET A 57 11.65 0.97 -4.06
N GLY A 58 12.17 0.42 -2.95
CA GLY A 58 12.71 1.21 -1.85
C GLY A 58 11.71 1.54 -0.74
N ILE A 59 10.50 0.97 -0.79
CA ILE A 59 9.47 1.21 0.25
C ILE A 59 9.96 0.72 1.62
N SER A 60 9.65 1.52 2.62
CA SER A 60 10.09 1.37 4.00
C SER A 60 9.67 0.03 4.61
N LYS A 61 10.43 -0.39 5.63
CA LYS A 61 10.13 -1.63 6.35
C LYS A 61 8.76 -1.60 7.06
N PRO A 62 8.32 -0.50 7.70
CA PRO A 62 6.99 -0.38 8.28
C PRO A 62 5.85 -0.68 7.31
N VAL A 63 5.80 0.00 6.16
CA VAL A 63 4.76 -0.21 5.13
C VAL A 63 4.79 -1.65 4.61
N ARG A 64 5.98 -2.19 4.34
CA ARG A 64 6.13 -3.58 3.90
C ARG A 64 5.65 -4.59 4.94
N LYS A 65 5.88 -4.33 6.22
CA LYS A 65 5.40 -5.18 7.33
C LYS A 65 3.88 -5.14 7.41
N LEU A 66 3.28 -3.95 7.31
CA LEU A 66 1.82 -3.79 7.27
C LEU A 66 1.20 -4.59 6.13
N VAL A 67 1.67 -4.36 4.89
CA VAL A 67 1.17 -5.07 3.70
C VAL A 67 1.34 -6.59 3.84
N PHE A 68 2.48 -7.05 4.37
CA PHE A 68 2.71 -8.48 4.61
C PHE A 68 1.71 -9.07 5.60
N CYS A 69 1.52 -8.43 6.75
CA CYS A 69 0.59 -8.90 7.78
C CYS A 69 -0.84 -8.92 7.26
N MET A 70 -1.29 -7.86 6.60
CA MET A 70 -2.65 -7.74 6.09
C MET A 70 -2.95 -8.79 5.02
N ARG A 71 -2.00 -9.06 4.11
CA ARG A 71 -2.15 -10.18 3.15
C ARG A 71 -2.22 -11.53 3.85
N LYS A 72 -1.37 -11.76 4.87
CA LYS A 72 -1.31 -13.05 5.57
C LYS A 72 -2.55 -13.32 6.41
N GLN A 73 -3.07 -12.29 7.09
CA GLN A 73 -4.18 -12.40 8.04
C GLN A 73 -5.54 -12.32 7.35
N HIS A 74 -5.68 -11.44 6.36
CA HIS A 74 -6.97 -11.12 5.74
C HIS A 74 -7.06 -11.54 4.27
N GLN A 75 -5.97 -12.07 3.68
CA GLN A 75 -5.94 -12.52 2.28
C GLN A 75 -6.30 -11.40 1.28
N ILE A 76 -5.90 -10.16 1.60
CA ILE A 76 -6.19 -9.01 0.74
C ILE A 76 -5.43 -9.10 -0.59
N GLY A 77 -6.14 -8.75 -1.67
CA GLY A 77 -5.59 -8.57 -3.01
C GLY A 77 -5.36 -7.10 -3.37
N MET A 78 -5.78 -6.18 -2.52
CA MET A 78 -5.76 -4.73 -2.71
C MET A 78 -5.64 -4.04 -1.35
N ILE A 79 -4.88 -2.95 -1.29
CA ILE A 79 -4.86 -2.03 -0.14
C ILE A 79 -4.98 -0.58 -0.64
N CYS A 80 -5.85 0.19 -0.02
CA CYS A 80 -6.00 1.62 -0.22
C CYS A 80 -5.45 2.36 1.01
N PHE A 81 -4.54 3.30 0.77
CA PHE A 81 -4.09 4.28 1.74
C PHE A 81 -4.90 5.56 1.51
N ASP A 82 -5.85 5.83 2.39
CA ASP A 82 -6.81 6.92 2.28
C ASP A 82 -6.64 7.86 3.49
N PRO A 83 -6.46 9.18 3.30
CA PRO A 83 -6.29 10.13 4.41
C PRO A 83 -7.43 10.16 5.42
N ASP A 84 -8.67 9.91 4.97
CA ASP A 84 -9.87 9.95 5.81
C ASP A 84 -10.15 8.61 6.50
N ALA A 85 -9.36 7.57 6.18
CA ALA A 85 -9.51 6.26 6.81
C ALA A 85 -8.80 6.17 8.17
N ASP A 86 -9.30 5.27 9.00
CA ASP A 86 -8.74 5.02 10.32
C ASP A 86 -7.32 4.43 10.24
N THR A 87 -6.54 4.73 11.28
CA THR A 87 -5.28 4.05 11.53
C THR A 87 -5.54 2.64 12.09
N LEU A 88 -4.60 1.74 11.84
CA LEU A 88 -4.60 0.36 12.29
C LEU A 88 -3.74 0.24 13.55
N ASP A 89 -4.35 -0.27 14.62
CA ASP A 89 -3.67 -0.52 15.87
C ASP A 89 -2.46 -1.46 15.71
N GLY A 90 -1.36 -1.12 16.37
CA GLY A 90 -0.13 -1.94 16.39
C GLY A 90 0.76 -1.80 15.14
N TYR A 91 0.45 -0.85 14.25
CA TYR A 91 1.30 -0.47 13.12
C TYR A 91 1.83 0.96 13.29
N ASP A 92 3.01 1.21 12.73
CA ASP A 92 3.64 2.52 12.79
C ASP A 92 2.78 3.56 12.05
N VAL A 93 2.69 4.76 12.61
CA VAL A 93 2.07 5.93 12.00
C VAL A 93 3.09 7.06 11.91
N PHE A 94 2.96 7.89 10.89
CA PHE A 94 3.88 8.97 10.54
C PHE A 94 3.09 10.25 10.30
N GLU A 95 3.69 11.37 10.68
CA GLU A 95 3.18 12.71 10.36
C GLU A 95 3.54 13.04 8.91
N TRP A 96 2.59 13.58 8.17
CA TRP A 96 2.64 13.84 6.74
C TRP A 96 1.92 15.14 6.40
#